data_AF-A0A7S7PUY7-F1
#
_entry.id   AF-A0A7S7PUY7-F1
#
_cell.length_a   1.000
_cell.length_b   1.000
_cell.length_c   1.000
_cell.angle_alpha   90.00
_cell.angle_beta   90.00
_cell.angle_gamma   90.00
#
_symmetry.space_group_name_H-M   'P 1'
#
loop_
_entity.id
_entity.type
_entity.pdbx_description
1 polymer ?
#
loop_
_entity_poly.entity_id
_entity_poly.type
_entity_poly.pdbx_seq_one_letter_code
_entity_poly.pdbx_strand_id
1 'polypeptide(L)'
;MPLRIVEPNLENVKPELHGLYVKDATSGLYHLELSDLKTYVETHVSPVENELKLARENERRLALSAALRNANVLQDVDDLLVQRFEHRIALDSENGQRVISILAEDGTFLTGKDSSGRATIDDLVKEITAKFPSMFNGGGTPPTDIEDPSRAPSKSDFKSEKERAAWVEKHGLAAYQALPTVAAKKSIARKSDFRTEKDRAAFVNTKGLSAYNALPD
;
A
#
# COMPACT_ATOMS: atom_id res chain seq x y z
N MET A 1 46.15 -23.16 4.50
CA MET A 1 45.61 -24.53 4.52
C MET A 1 44.10 -24.42 4.35
N PRO A 2 43.47 -25.23 3.47
CA PRO A 2 42.02 -25.24 3.35
C PRO A 2 41.41 -25.71 4.67
N LEU A 3 40.35 -25.03 5.12
CA LEU A 3 39.61 -25.44 6.31
C LEU A 3 38.77 -26.68 5.94
N ARG A 4 38.79 -27.69 6.80
CA ARG A 4 38.14 -28.99 6.59
C ARG A 4 37.41 -29.43 7.84
N ILE A 5 36.25 -30.05 7.66
CA ILE A 5 35.54 -30.78 8.73
C ILE A 5 35.99 -32.23 8.62
N VAL A 6 36.35 -32.84 9.76
CA VAL A 6 36.87 -34.21 9.80
C VAL A 6 35.96 -35.06 10.67
N GLU A 7 35.51 -36.19 10.15
CA GLU A 7 34.68 -37.15 10.88
C GLU A 7 35.25 -38.57 10.78
N PRO A 8 35.29 -39.34 11.88
CA PRO A 8 35.78 -40.70 11.87
C PRO A 8 34.75 -41.70 11.32
N ASN A 9 33.45 -41.38 11.39
CA ASN A 9 32.37 -42.24 10.90
C ASN A 9 31.26 -41.41 10.26
N LEU A 10 30.83 -41.80 9.05
CA LEU A 10 29.73 -41.15 8.32
C LEU A 10 28.38 -41.33 9.01
N GLU A 11 28.19 -42.33 9.88
CA GLU A 11 26.93 -42.51 10.63
C GLU A 11 26.58 -41.32 11.54
N ASN A 12 27.58 -40.53 11.94
CA ASN A 12 27.38 -39.30 12.72
C ASN A 12 26.98 -38.10 11.84
N VAL A 13 27.07 -38.25 10.52
CA VAL A 13 26.76 -37.21 9.53
C VAL A 13 25.37 -37.46 8.98
N LYS A 14 24.63 -36.38 8.70
CA LYS A 14 23.33 -36.49 8.01
C LYS A 14 23.52 -37.22 6.65
N PRO A 15 22.65 -38.19 6.30
CA PRO A 15 22.78 -38.97 5.06
C PRO A 15 22.92 -38.12 3.79
N GLU A 16 22.22 -36.98 3.77
CA GLU A 16 22.23 -36.00 2.67
C GLU A 16 23.63 -35.44 2.37
N LEU A 17 24.51 -35.39 3.37
CA LEU A 17 25.86 -34.85 3.24
C LEU A 17 26.92 -35.93 2.96
N HIS A 18 26.57 -37.22 3.03
CA HIS A 18 27.52 -38.32 2.90
C HIS A 18 28.31 -38.26 1.57
N GLY A 19 27.65 -37.85 0.48
CA GLY A 19 28.27 -37.71 -0.83
C GLY A 19 29.31 -36.59 -0.95
N LEU A 20 29.39 -35.68 0.03
CA LEU A 20 30.36 -34.58 0.06
C LEU A 20 31.64 -34.92 0.84
N TYR A 21 31.61 -35.99 1.65
CA TYR A 21 32.76 -36.41 2.44
C TYR A 21 33.67 -37.34 1.64
N VAL A 22 34.96 -37.04 1.61
CA VAL A 22 36.00 -37.84 0.96
C VAL A 22 36.81 -38.57 2.02
N LYS A 23 36.93 -39.90 1.88
CA LYS A 23 37.76 -40.71 2.77
C LYS A 23 39.24 -40.54 2.42
N ASP A 24 40.05 -40.12 3.38
CA ASP A 24 41.50 -40.12 3.24
C ASP A 24 42.03 -41.55 3.37
N ALA A 25 42.78 -41.99 2.35
CA ALA A 25 43.36 -43.32 2.29
C ALA A 25 44.44 -43.55 3.37
N THR A 26 45.05 -42.48 3.87
CA THR A 26 46.18 -42.54 4.81
C THR A 26 45.69 -42.59 6.26
N SER A 27 44.77 -41.69 6.62
CA SER A 27 44.23 -41.60 7.98
C SER A 27 42.97 -42.46 8.19
N GLY A 28 42.30 -42.87 7.12
CA GLY A 28 41.01 -43.56 7.18
C GLY A 28 39.83 -42.66 7.58
N LEU A 29 40.08 -41.37 7.85
CA LEU A 29 39.08 -40.38 8.25
C LEU A 29 38.34 -39.81 7.03
N TYR A 30 37.12 -39.34 7.26
CA TYR A 30 36.34 -38.64 6.24
C TYR A 30 36.54 -37.13 6.38
N HIS A 31 36.75 -36.46 5.26
CA HIS A 31 36.97 -35.03 5.20
C HIS A 31 35.94 -34.36 4.29
N LEU A 32 35.38 -33.26 4.76
CA LEU A 32 34.54 -32.36 3.97
C LEU A 32 35.27 -31.04 3.78
N GLU A 33 35.48 -30.63 2.52
CA GLU A 33 35.99 -29.30 2.25
C GLU A 33 34.88 -28.26 2.44
N LEU A 34 35.20 -27.15 3.11
CA LEU A 34 34.23 -26.07 3.34
C LEU A 34 33.72 -25.43 2.05
N SER A 35 34.51 -25.48 0.97
CA SER A 35 34.07 -25.06 -0.37
C SER A 35 32.90 -25.92 -0.86
N ASP A 36 32.98 -27.23 -0.70
CA ASP A 36 31.97 -28.17 -1.19
C ASP A 36 30.68 -28.06 -0.38
N LEU A 37 30.80 -27.85 0.94
CA LEU A 37 29.66 -27.55 1.79
C LEU A 37 28.98 -26.23 1.38
N LYS A 38 29.77 -25.19 1.09
CA LYS A 38 29.24 -23.90 0.65
C LYS A 38 28.50 -24.05 -0.68
N THR A 39 29.10 -24.74 -1.66
CA THR A 39 28.46 -25.02 -2.94
C THR A 39 27.19 -25.84 -2.78
N TYR A 40 27.19 -26.86 -1.92
CA TYR A 40 26.00 -27.65 -1.61
C TYR A 40 24.88 -26.79 -1.03
N VAL A 41 25.19 -25.96 -0.02
CA VAL A 41 24.22 -25.06 0.59
C VAL A 41 23.67 -24.07 -0.44
N GLU A 42 24.53 -23.43 -1.24
CA GLU A 42 24.08 -22.51 -2.29
C GLU A 42 23.18 -23.22 -3.32
N THR A 43 23.52 -24.44 -3.72
CA THR A 43 22.76 -25.21 -4.71
C THR A 43 21.39 -25.63 -4.20
N HIS A 44 21.25 -25.90 -2.89
CA HIS A 44 19.99 -26.41 -2.32
C HIS A 44 19.14 -25.32 -1.69
N VAL A 45 19.75 -24.26 -1.16
CA VAL A 45 19.04 -23.14 -0.50
C VAL A 45 18.57 -22.11 -1.53
N SER A 46 19.38 -21.80 -2.55
CA SER A 46 19.01 -20.76 -3.53
C SER A 46 17.70 -21.05 -4.28
N PRO A 47 17.41 -22.30 -4.74
CA PRO A 47 16.12 -22.60 -5.37
C PRO A 47 14.95 -22.40 -4.41
N VAL A 48 15.09 -22.83 -3.15
CA VAL A 48 14.04 -22.70 -2.13
C VAL A 48 13.77 -21.23 -1.80
N GLU A 49 14.82 -20.41 -1.70
CA GLU A 49 14.69 -18.97 -1.51
C GLU A 49 13.97 -18.29 -2.68
N ASN A 50 14.30 -18.69 -3.91
CA ASN A 50 13.64 -18.19 -5.12
C ASN A 50 12.17 -18.60 -5.19
N GLU A 51 11.85 -19.86 -4.89
CA GLU A 51 10.48 -20.36 -4.82
C GLU A 51 9.67 -19.63 -3.74
N LEU A 52 10.25 -19.43 -2.55
CA LEU A 52 9.61 -18.71 -1.46
C LEU A 52 9.36 -17.25 -1.82
N LYS A 53 10.29 -16.60 -2.52
CA LYS A 53 10.12 -15.24 -3.02
C LYS A 53 8.97 -15.16 -4.04
N LEU A 54 8.94 -16.04 -5.03
CA LEU A 54 7.87 -16.10 -6.03
C LEU A 54 6.52 -16.40 -5.40
N ALA A 55 6.47 -17.32 -4.43
CA ALA A 55 5.25 -17.64 -3.69
C ALA A 55 4.70 -16.40 -2.95
N ARG A 56 5.58 -15.63 -2.30
CA ARG A 56 5.20 -14.39 -1.61
C ARG A 56 4.71 -13.31 -2.57
N GLU A 57 5.37 -13.12 -3.70
CA GLU A 57 4.94 -12.17 -4.73
C GLU A 57 3.55 -12.54 -5.28
N ASN A 58 3.34 -13.81 -5.60
CA ASN A 58 2.04 -14.32 -6.05
C ASN A 58 0.95 -14.14 -5.00
N GLU A 59 1.26 -14.40 -3.73
CA GLU A 59 0.31 -14.22 -2.62
C GLU A 59 -0.14 -12.77 -2.48
N ARG A 60 0.78 -11.80 -2.56
CA ARG A 60 0.44 -10.36 -2.55
C ARG A 60 -0.48 -10.00 -3.71
N ARG A 61 -0.15 -10.46 -4.92
CA ARG A 61 -0.94 -10.20 -6.14
C ARG A 61 -2.35 -10.76 -6.02
N LEU A 62 -2.47 -12.02 -5.60
CA LEU A 62 -3.77 -12.69 -5.45
C LEU A 62 -4.64 -12.00 -4.39
N ALA A 63 -4.06 -11.68 -3.24
CA ALA A 63 -4.78 -11.03 -2.15
C ALA A 63 -5.31 -9.65 -2.57
N LEU A 64 -4.48 -8.83 -3.24
CA LEU A 64 -4.89 -7.52 -3.71
C LEU A 64 -5.90 -7.59 -4.87
N SER A 65 -5.66 -8.47 -5.85
CA SER A 65 -6.56 -8.67 -6.98
C SER A 65 -7.96 -9.09 -6.52
N ALA A 66 -8.04 -10.03 -5.57
CA ALA A 66 -9.32 -10.44 -4.99
C ALA A 66 -10.05 -9.27 -4.31
N ALA A 67 -9.33 -8.46 -3.52
CA ALA A 67 -9.93 -7.31 -2.83
C ALA A 67 -10.39 -6.20 -3.79
N LEU A 68 -9.60 -5.91 -4.83
CA LEU A 68 -9.97 -4.93 -5.86
C LEU A 68 -11.21 -5.36 -6.66
N ARG A 69 -11.30 -6.66 -6.99
CA ARG A 69 -12.50 -7.22 -7.66
C ARG A 69 -13.74 -7.11 -6.78
N ASN A 70 -13.62 -7.41 -5.49
CA ASN A 70 -14.71 -7.21 -4.53
C ASN A 70 -15.14 -5.75 -4.42
N ALA A 71 -14.21 -4.81 -4.63
CA ALA A 71 -14.49 -3.38 -4.69
C ALA A 71 -15.05 -2.89 -6.03
N ASN A 72 -15.34 -3.80 -6.99
CA ASN A 72 -15.85 -3.48 -8.32
C ASN A 72 -14.90 -2.60 -9.17
N VAL A 73 -13.60 -2.86 -9.11
CA VAL A 73 -12.63 -2.30 -10.05
C VAL A 73 -13.04 -2.61 -11.50
N LEU A 74 -12.75 -1.70 -12.42
CA LEU A 74 -12.91 -1.93 -13.86
C LEU A 74 -12.01 -3.09 -14.32
N GLN A 75 -12.57 -3.96 -15.17
CA GLN A 75 -11.95 -5.23 -15.57
C GLN A 75 -10.57 -5.08 -16.24
N ASP A 76 -10.31 -3.96 -16.91
CA ASP A 76 -9.05 -3.72 -17.64
C ASP A 76 -8.01 -2.95 -16.80
N VAL A 77 -8.31 -2.65 -15.53
CA VAL A 77 -7.49 -1.76 -14.69
C VAL A 77 -6.99 -2.49 -13.43
N ASP A 78 -7.44 -3.71 -13.16
CA ASP A 78 -7.04 -4.47 -11.97
C ASP A 78 -5.54 -4.77 -11.97
N ASP A 79 -4.98 -5.25 -13.08
CA ASP A 79 -3.55 -5.55 -13.22
C ASP A 79 -2.65 -4.33 -12.99
N LEU A 80 -3.06 -3.15 -13.47
CA LEU A 80 -2.32 -1.90 -13.28
C LEU A 80 -2.30 -1.46 -11.82
N LEU A 81 -3.43 -1.60 -11.12
CA LEU A 81 -3.52 -1.29 -9.70
C LEU A 81 -2.76 -2.30 -8.86
N VAL A 82 -2.81 -3.59 -9.21
CA VAL A 82 -2.02 -4.62 -8.54
C VAL A 82 -0.53 -4.31 -8.69
N GLN A 83 -0.04 -4.11 -9.90
CA GLN A 83 1.38 -3.79 -10.13
C GLN A 83 1.82 -2.52 -9.39
N ARG A 84 0.93 -1.52 -9.31
CA ARG A 84 1.23 -0.26 -8.62
C ARG A 84 1.25 -0.40 -7.10
N PHE A 85 0.41 -1.25 -6.50
CA PHE A 85 0.20 -1.27 -5.04
C PHE A 85 0.67 -2.55 -4.34
N GLU A 86 1.05 -3.61 -5.05
CA GLU A 86 1.49 -4.88 -4.45
C GLU A 86 2.70 -4.74 -3.53
N HIS A 87 3.60 -3.78 -3.81
CA HIS A 87 4.80 -3.54 -3.01
C HIS A 87 4.48 -2.99 -1.60
N ARG A 88 3.27 -2.45 -1.41
CA ARG A 88 2.78 -1.97 -0.11
C ARG A 88 2.21 -3.07 0.76
N ILE A 89 2.19 -4.31 0.29
CA ILE A 89 1.70 -5.46 1.05
C ILE A 89 2.90 -6.18 1.68
N ALA A 90 3.00 -6.11 3.00
CA ALA A 90 3.93 -6.90 3.78
C ALA A 90 3.26 -8.21 4.21
N LEU A 91 4.00 -9.32 4.05
CA LEU A 91 3.58 -10.64 4.49
C LEU A 91 4.47 -11.04 5.66
N ASP A 92 3.89 -11.01 6.85
CA ASP A 92 4.56 -11.33 8.10
C ASP A 92 4.03 -12.66 8.67
N SER A 93 4.73 -13.17 9.68
CA SER A 93 4.30 -14.36 10.42
C SER A 93 4.32 -14.05 11.90
N GLU A 94 3.16 -14.13 12.56
CA GLU A 94 3.01 -13.93 13.99
C GLU A 94 2.42 -15.19 14.62
N ASN A 95 3.10 -15.73 15.63
CA ASN A 95 2.67 -16.97 16.32
C ASN A 95 2.41 -18.15 15.36
N GLY A 96 3.19 -18.23 14.26
CA GLY A 96 3.03 -19.26 13.23
C GLY A 96 1.86 -19.04 12.27
N GLN A 97 1.12 -17.93 12.39
CA GLN A 97 0.07 -17.53 11.47
C GLN A 97 0.57 -16.43 10.55
N ARG A 98 0.18 -16.51 9.26
CA ARG A 98 0.47 -15.45 8.30
C ARG A 98 -0.40 -14.23 8.58
N VAL A 99 0.23 -13.07 8.64
CA VAL A 99 -0.43 -11.77 8.85
C VAL A 99 -0.10 -10.88 7.67
N ILE A 100 -1.12 -10.23 7.11
CA ILE A 100 -0.93 -9.25 6.03
C ILE A 100 -0.98 -7.86 6.66
N SER A 101 0.07 -7.09 6.44
CA SER A 101 0.19 -5.70 6.90
C SER A 101 0.33 -4.77 5.70
N ILE A 102 -0.24 -3.58 5.76
CA ILE A 102 -0.08 -2.58 4.71
C ILE A 102 0.97 -1.54 5.10
N LEU A 103 1.85 -1.24 4.15
CA LEU A 103 2.87 -0.20 4.25
C LEU A 103 2.38 1.10 3.61
N ALA A 104 2.87 2.23 4.08
CA ALA A 104 2.77 3.52 3.42
C ALA A 104 3.76 3.61 2.24
N GLU A 105 3.70 4.70 1.48
CA GLU A 105 4.61 4.95 0.35
C GLU A 105 6.08 5.12 0.78
N ASP A 106 6.32 5.49 2.05
CA ASP A 106 7.67 5.60 2.64
C ASP A 106 8.18 4.29 3.26
N GLY A 107 7.40 3.20 3.17
CA GLY A 107 7.74 1.90 3.73
C GLY A 107 7.41 1.71 5.21
N THR A 108 6.78 2.69 5.88
CA THR A 108 6.33 2.53 7.27
C THR A 108 5.02 1.74 7.34
N PHE A 109 4.76 1.05 8.46
CA PHE A 109 3.48 0.37 8.64
C PHE A 109 2.35 1.38 8.80
N LEU A 110 1.28 1.21 8.02
CA LEU A 110 0.09 2.03 8.19
C LEU A 110 -0.73 1.56 9.40
N THR A 111 -1.16 2.53 10.19
CA THR A 111 -2.10 2.31 11.28
C THR A 111 -3.51 2.15 10.70
N GLY A 112 -4.20 1.10 11.11
CA GLY A 112 -5.56 0.80 10.69
C GLY A 112 -6.53 0.72 11.84
N LYS A 113 -7.77 0.35 11.51
CA LYS A 113 -8.88 0.24 12.46
C LYS A 113 -9.12 -1.18 12.95
N ASP A 114 -8.25 -2.13 12.58
CA ASP A 114 -8.39 -3.51 13.04
C ASP A 114 -8.06 -3.65 14.54
N SER A 115 -8.27 -4.84 15.09
CA SER A 115 -7.98 -5.13 16.51
C SER A 115 -6.49 -5.06 16.87
N SER A 116 -5.61 -5.07 15.88
CA SER A 116 -4.15 -5.01 16.05
C SER A 116 -3.57 -3.60 15.84
N GLY A 117 -4.41 -2.63 15.45
CA GLY A 117 -4.01 -1.28 15.08
C GLY A 117 -3.31 -1.19 13.72
N ARG A 118 -3.35 -2.24 12.91
CA ARG A 118 -2.71 -2.32 11.59
C ARG A 118 -3.71 -2.06 10.47
N ALA A 119 -3.22 -1.45 9.41
CA ALA A 119 -3.96 -1.30 8.18
C ALA A 119 -4.09 -2.64 7.47
N THR A 120 -5.30 -2.88 6.98
CA THR A 120 -5.69 -4.10 6.26
C THR A 120 -5.74 -3.85 4.75
N ILE A 121 -5.82 -4.93 3.95
CA ILE A 121 -6.02 -4.80 2.50
C ILE A 121 -7.25 -3.94 2.18
N ASP A 122 -8.32 -4.03 2.97
CA ASP A 122 -9.52 -3.20 2.76
C ASP A 122 -9.24 -1.70 2.95
N ASP A 123 -8.34 -1.34 3.86
CA ASP A 123 -7.93 0.04 4.07
C ASP A 123 -7.08 0.55 2.88
N LEU A 124 -6.22 -0.31 2.34
CA LEU A 124 -5.50 -0.02 1.10
C LEU A 124 -6.47 0.16 -0.08
N VAL A 125 -7.47 -0.72 -0.22
CA VAL A 125 -8.47 -0.60 -1.29
C VAL A 125 -9.29 0.68 -1.15
N LYS A 126 -9.69 1.06 0.07
CA LYS A 126 -10.35 2.37 0.32
C LYS A 126 -9.47 3.54 -0.10
N GLU A 127 -8.18 3.51 0.22
CA GLU A 127 -7.22 4.52 -0.19
C GLU A 127 -7.13 4.60 -1.72
N ILE A 128 -7.02 3.45 -2.40
CA ILE A 128 -6.96 3.36 -3.86
C ILE A 128 -8.25 3.91 -4.48
N THR A 129 -9.42 3.53 -3.98
CA THR A 129 -10.72 4.02 -4.46
C THR A 129 -10.87 5.53 -4.28
N ALA A 130 -10.34 6.08 -3.18
CA ALA A 130 -10.35 7.52 -2.95
C ALA A 130 -9.41 8.28 -3.90
N LYS A 131 -8.22 7.73 -4.17
CA LYS A 131 -7.22 8.32 -5.08
C LYS A 131 -7.62 8.18 -6.55
N PHE A 132 -8.26 7.06 -6.93
CA PHE A 132 -8.60 6.71 -8.31
C PHE A 132 -10.07 6.32 -8.48
N PRO A 133 -11.02 7.19 -8.13
CA PRO A 133 -12.45 6.84 -8.15
C PRO A 133 -12.95 6.45 -9.55
N SER A 134 -12.33 6.97 -10.62
CA SER A 134 -12.67 6.64 -12.01
C SER A 134 -12.31 5.21 -12.43
N MET A 135 -11.50 4.49 -11.64
CA MET A 135 -11.11 3.11 -11.90
C MET A 135 -12.09 2.08 -11.33
N PHE A 136 -13.17 2.54 -10.68
CA PHE A 136 -14.17 1.69 -10.02
C PHE A 136 -15.57 1.99 -10.57
N ASN A 137 -16.39 0.94 -10.69
CA ASN A 137 -17.78 1.08 -11.10
C ASN A 137 -18.58 1.84 -10.02
N GLY A 138 -19.24 2.94 -10.41
CA GLY A 138 -19.95 3.85 -9.49
C GLY A 138 -19.15 5.09 -9.05
N GLY A 139 -17.99 5.34 -9.67
CA GLY A 139 -17.08 6.46 -9.38
C GLY A 139 -17.71 7.85 -9.50
N GLY A 140 -18.22 8.37 -8.39
CA GLY A 140 -18.65 9.77 -8.26
C GLY A 140 -18.44 10.38 -6.87
N THR A 141 -18.22 9.56 -5.84
CA THR A 141 -18.00 10.08 -4.49
C THR A 141 -17.05 9.16 -3.73
N PRO A 142 -15.94 9.68 -3.19
CA PRO A 142 -15.11 8.94 -2.26
C PRO A 142 -15.95 8.45 -1.06
N PRO A 143 -15.61 7.31 -0.44
CA PRO A 143 -16.24 6.88 0.80
C PRO A 143 -16.20 8.01 1.83
N THR A 144 -17.36 8.35 2.41
CA THR A 144 -17.50 9.47 3.36
C THR A 144 -16.75 9.30 4.68
N ASP A 145 -16.12 8.13 4.91
CA ASP A 145 -15.49 7.77 6.19
C ASP A 145 -13.95 7.82 6.15
N ILE A 146 -13.37 8.36 5.08
CA ILE A 146 -11.93 8.60 4.97
C ILE A 146 -11.68 10.03 5.44
N GLU A 147 -11.27 10.17 6.70
CA GLU A 147 -10.57 11.36 7.16
C GLU A 147 -9.24 11.45 6.39
N ASP A 148 -9.21 12.28 5.37
CA ASP A 148 -7.97 12.73 4.75
C ASP A 148 -7.21 13.58 5.80
N PRO A 149 -6.03 13.15 6.29
CA PRO A 149 -5.29 13.89 7.30
C PRO A 149 -4.80 15.28 6.83
N SER A 150 -4.95 15.58 5.53
CA SER A 150 -4.61 16.88 4.94
C SER A 150 -5.81 17.80 4.73
N ARG A 151 -7.05 17.30 4.89
CA ARG A 151 -8.26 18.06 4.59
C ARG A 151 -8.86 18.66 5.87
N ALA A 152 -8.77 19.98 5.98
CA ALA A 152 -9.49 20.71 7.01
C ALA A 152 -11.02 20.45 6.91
N PRO A 153 -11.69 20.13 8.02
CA PRO A 153 -13.13 19.87 8.03
C PRO A 153 -13.90 21.14 7.64
N SER A 154 -15.03 20.94 6.99
CA SER A 154 -15.98 21.99 6.62
C SER A 154 -17.29 21.81 7.38
N LYS A 155 -18.08 22.88 7.52
CA LYS A 155 -19.35 22.79 8.28
C LYS A 155 -20.33 21.77 7.69
N SER A 156 -20.22 21.46 6.39
CA SER A 156 -21.02 20.44 5.71
C SER A 156 -20.62 19.00 6.02
N ASP A 157 -19.45 18.78 6.60
CA ASP A 157 -18.99 17.44 6.97
C ASP A 157 -19.72 16.95 8.24
N PHE A 158 -20.40 17.84 8.97
CA PHE A 158 -21.20 17.52 10.17
C PHE A 158 -22.70 17.47 9.85
N LYS A 159 -23.18 16.26 9.54
CA LYS A 159 -24.54 16.01 9.06
C LYS A 159 -25.55 15.95 10.19
N SER A 160 -25.12 15.59 11.39
CA SER A 160 -25.98 15.49 12.57
C SER A 160 -25.61 16.48 13.69
N GLU A 161 -26.60 16.84 14.51
CA GLU A 161 -26.37 17.70 15.68
C GLU A 161 -25.46 17.04 16.72
N LYS A 162 -25.51 15.69 16.79
CA LYS A 162 -24.63 14.88 17.63
C LYS A 162 -23.16 14.97 17.21
N GLU A 163 -22.87 14.94 15.90
CA GLU A 163 -21.51 15.12 15.37
C GLU A 163 -20.98 16.53 15.62
N ARG A 164 -21.84 17.55 15.49
CA ARG A 164 -21.47 18.94 15.78
C ARG A 164 -21.13 19.13 17.25
N ALA A 165 -21.95 18.58 18.15
CA ALA A 165 -21.72 18.67 19.59
C ALA A 165 -20.40 18.01 19.99
N ALA A 166 -20.13 16.80 19.50
CA ALA A 166 -18.87 16.09 19.79
C ALA A 166 -17.63 16.84 19.29
N TRP A 167 -17.71 17.49 18.13
CA TRP A 167 -16.60 18.27 17.59
C TRP A 167 -16.42 19.60 18.34
N VAL A 168 -17.51 20.31 18.67
CA VAL A 168 -17.49 21.55 19.44
C VAL A 168 -17.00 21.32 20.87
N GLU A 169 -17.33 20.19 21.48
CA GLU A 169 -16.81 19.80 22.80
C GLU A 169 -15.29 19.61 22.77
N LYS A 170 -14.77 19.04 21.69
CA LYS A 170 -13.33 18.76 21.53
C LYS A 170 -12.49 19.96 21.09
N HIS A 171 -13.04 20.84 20.25
CA HIS A 171 -12.29 21.91 19.58
C HIS A 171 -12.78 23.33 19.91
N GLY A 172 -13.92 23.44 20.62
CA GLY A 172 -14.53 24.71 20.99
C GLY A 172 -15.45 25.29 19.91
N LEU A 173 -16.45 26.06 20.36
CA LEU A 173 -17.45 26.67 19.48
C LEU A 173 -16.84 27.68 18.48
N ALA A 174 -15.81 28.41 18.90
CA ALA A 174 -15.11 29.37 18.04
C ALA A 174 -14.43 28.71 16.84
N ALA A 175 -13.82 27.54 17.05
CA ALA A 175 -13.20 26.77 15.98
C ALA A 175 -14.24 26.25 14.98
N TYR A 176 -15.42 25.85 15.46
CA TYR A 176 -16.51 25.37 14.59
C TYR A 176 -17.07 26.50 13.73
N GLN A 177 -17.21 27.70 14.31
CA GLN A 177 -17.65 28.88 13.58
C GLN A 177 -16.65 29.34 12.51
N ALA A 178 -15.36 29.09 12.70
CA ALA A 178 -14.31 29.40 11.74
C ALA A 178 -14.23 28.43 10.54
N LEU A 179 -14.93 27.28 10.59
CA LEU A 179 -14.92 26.33 9.49
C LEU A 179 -15.62 26.87 8.23
N PRO A 180 -15.08 26.58 7.02
CA PRO A 180 -15.66 27.04 5.77
C PRO A 180 -17.05 26.43 5.51
N THR A 181 -17.97 27.22 4.96
CA THR A 181 -19.31 26.77 4.49
C THR A 181 -19.26 26.35 3.02
N VAL A 182 -20.22 25.52 2.58
CA VAL A 182 -20.34 25.04 1.18
C VAL A 182 -20.34 26.19 0.16
N ALA A 183 -20.86 27.37 0.54
CA ALA A 183 -20.85 28.57 -0.31
C ALA A 183 -19.44 29.13 -0.60
N ALA A 184 -18.44 28.82 0.23
CA ALA A 184 -17.04 29.20 0.02
C ALA A 184 -16.28 28.21 -0.89
N LYS A 185 -16.83 27.01 -1.14
CA LYS A 185 -16.37 26.08 -2.19
C LYS A 185 -17.03 26.37 -3.54
N LYS A 186 -17.28 27.65 -3.86
CA LYS A 186 -17.80 28.03 -5.17
C LYS A 186 -16.68 27.81 -6.19
N SER A 187 -16.86 26.79 -7.02
CA SER A 187 -16.36 26.67 -8.40
C SER A 187 -15.33 27.72 -8.79
N ILE A 188 -14.07 27.31 -8.97
CA ILE A 188 -13.14 28.10 -9.80
C ILE A 188 -13.89 28.34 -11.12
N ALA A 189 -14.25 29.60 -11.40
CA ALA A 189 -14.92 29.96 -12.63
C ALA A 189 -14.05 29.51 -13.80
N ARG A 190 -14.62 28.81 -14.77
CA ARG A 190 -13.93 28.43 -16.00
C ARG A 190 -14.32 29.37 -17.11
N LYS A 191 -13.50 29.49 -18.17
CA LYS A 191 -13.90 30.31 -19.33
C LYS A 191 -15.19 29.79 -19.97
N SER A 192 -15.40 28.48 -19.94
CA SER A 192 -16.62 27.80 -20.40
C SER A 192 -17.90 28.17 -19.64
N ASP A 193 -17.81 28.80 -18.46
CA ASP A 193 -18.98 29.27 -17.70
C ASP A 193 -19.56 30.58 -18.29
N PHE A 194 -18.78 31.31 -19.11
CA PHE A 194 -19.19 32.58 -19.73
C PHE A 194 -19.72 32.36 -21.13
N ARG A 195 -20.96 31.88 -21.22
CA ARG A 195 -21.60 31.48 -22.49
C ARG A 195 -21.97 32.66 -23.39
N THR A 196 -21.98 33.89 -22.88
CA THR A 196 -22.30 35.09 -23.64
C THR A 196 -21.25 36.18 -23.44
N GLU A 197 -21.07 37.03 -24.46
CA GLU A 197 -20.14 38.18 -24.38
C GLU A 197 -20.54 39.15 -23.26
N LYS A 198 -21.83 39.22 -22.93
CA LYS A 198 -22.35 40.04 -21.83
C LYS A 198 -21.86 39.55 -20.47
N ASP A 199 -21.83 38.23 -20.25
CA ASP A 199 -21.39 37.64 -18.99
C ASP A 199 -19.87 37.77 -18.81
N ARG A 200 -19.12 37.59 -19.91
CA ARG A 200 -17.68 37.85 -19.96
C ARG A 200 -17.37 39.31 -19.63
N ALA A 201 -18.06 40.25 -20.27
CA ALA A 201 -17.86 41.68 -20.05
C ALA A 201 -18.17 42.09 -18.59
N ALA A 202 -19.22 41.53 -17.99
CA ALA A 202 -19.55 41.76 -16.58
C ALA A 202 -18.44 41.27 -15.63
N PHE A 203 -17.83 40.12 -15.93
CA PHE A 203 -16.71 39.60 -15.15
C PHE A 203 -15.43 40.42 -15.34
N VAL A 204 -15.07 40.74 -16.59
CA VAL A 204 -13.89 41.57 -16.89
C VAL A 204 -14.01 42.96 -16.26
N ASN A 205 -15.19 43.56 -16.27
CA ASN A 205 -15.40 44.86 -15.62
C ASN A 205 -15.27 44.80 -14.08
N THR A 206 -15.53 43.65 -13.46
CA THR A 206 -15.47 43.50 -11.99
C THR A 206 -14.15 42.94 -11.48
N LYS A 207 -13.45 42.11 -12.28
CA LYS A 207 -12.24 41.38 -11.87
C LYS A 207 -11.02 41.65 -12.74
N GLY A 208 -11.20 42.35 -13.86
CA GLY A 208 -10.13 42.67 -14.81
C GLY A 208 -9.90 41.59 -15.87
N LEU A 209 -9.35 42.01 -17.01
CA LEU A 209 -9.11 41.12 -18.15
C LEU A 209 -8.02 40.08 -17.87
N SER A 210 -7.02 40.42 -17.06
CA SER A 210 -5.97 39.47 -16.66
C SER A 210 -6.52 38.32 -15.82
N ALA A 211 -7.48 38.60 -14.93
CA ALA A 211 -8.13 37.58 -14.11
C ALA A 211 -8.98 36.62 -14.96
N TYR A 212 -9.64 37.12 -16.01
CA TYR A 212 -10.38 36.27 -16.95
C TYR A 212 -9.45 35.37 -17.78
N ASN A 213 -8.32 35.90 -18.25
CA ASN A 213 -7.35 35.12 -19.04
C ASN A 213 -6.63 34.05 -18.21
N ALA A 214 -6.52 34.25 -16.90
CA ALA A 214 -5.96 33.30 -15.95
C ALA A 214 -6.93 32.17 -15.55
N LEU A 215 -8.21 32.23 -15.98
CA LEU A 215 -9.15 31.15 -15.72
C LEU A 215 -8.79 29.91 -16.56
N PRO A 216 -8.89 28.69 -15.98
CA PRO A 216 -8.81 27.47 -16.75
C PRO A 216 -9.97 27.39 -17.76
N ASP A 217 -9.73 26.75 -18.91
CA ASP A 217 -10.74 26.57 -19.95
C ASP A 217 -11.90 25.67 -19.49
#